data_AF-A0A7R9WH86-F1
#
_entry.id   AF-A0A7R9WH86-F1
#
_cell.length_a   1.000
_cell.length_b   1.000
_cell.length_c   1.000
_cell.angle_alpha   90.00
_cell.angle_beta   90.00
_cell.angle_gamma   90.00
#
_symmetry.space_group_name_H-M   'P 1'
#
loop_
_entity.id
_entity.type
_entity.pdbx_description
1 polymer ?
#
loop_
_entity_poly.entity_id
_entity_poly.type
_entity_poly.pdbx_seq_one_letter_code
_entity_poly.pdbx_strand_id
1 'polypeptide(L)'
;VTRLLQHLVPVVDEMCARKDGVVDEVEILEVLKDVTMVGLLPVPHAIVIRKYQPNQYTALWFTAFLWGVIFLRNQEPIQVFDGEAIELFQVSVSRNDDD
;
A
#
# COMPACT_ATOMS: atom_id res chain seq x y z
N VAL A 1 -16.87 9.76 -8.23
CA VAL A 1 -18.23 9.16 -8.25
C VAL A 1 -19.23 10.01 -9.02
N THR A 2 -19.26 11.33 -8.83
CA THR A 2 -20.19 12.26 -9.50
C THR A 2 -20.18 12.19 -11.04
N ARG A 3 -19.00 12.14 -11.68
CA ARG A 3 -18.89 12.13 -13.15
C ARG A 3 -19.46 10.88 -13.83
N LEU A 4 -19.36 9.74 -13.15
CA LEU A 4 -19.93 8.46 -13.62
C LEU A 4 -21.46 8.53 -13.58
N LEU A 5 -22.04 8.96 -12.45
CA LEU A 5 -23.49 9.08 -12.31
C LEU A 5 -24.06 10.14 -13.26
N GLN A 6 -23.36 11.26 -13.46
CA GLN A 6 -23.74 12.28 -14.43
C GLN A 6 -23.83 11.75 -15.87
N HIS A 7 -23.10 10.69 -16.19
CA HIS A 7 -23.16 10.06 -17.51
C HIS A 7 -24.14 8.88 -17.57
N LEU A 8 -24.28 8.10 -16.50
CA LEU A 8 -25.17 6.93 -16.50
C LEU A 8 -26.65 7.31 -16.37
N VAL A 9 -26.98 8.34 -15.59
CA VAL A 9 -28.37 8.74 -15.35
C VAL A 9 -29.08 9.14 -16.67
N PRO A 10 -28.53 10.03 -17.52
CA PRO A 10 -29.17 10.37 -18.79
C PRO A 10 -29.36 9.19 -19.73
N VAL A 11 -28.44 8.22 -19.72
CA VAL A 11 -28.49 7.02 -20.56
C VAL A 11 -29.65 6.11 -20.15
N VAL A 12 -29.88 5.96 -18.84
CA VAL A 12 -31.02 5.21 -18.31
C VAL A 12 -32.33 5.97 -18.55
N ASP A 13 -32.34 7.29 -18.35
CA ASP A 13 -33.52 8.13 -18.58
C ASP A 13 -33.97 8.10 -20.06
N GLU A 14 -33.03 8.17 -21.01
CA GLU A 14 -33.32 8.06 -22.45
C GLU A 14 -33.92 6.68 -22.79
N MET A 15 -33.40 5.63 -22.18
CA MET A 15 -33.90 4.27 -22.39
C MET A 15 -35.33 4.09 -21.84
N CYS A 16 -35.60 4.63 -20.65
CA CYS A 16 -36.94 4.67 -20.06
C CYS A 16 -37.94 5.48 -20.90
N ALA A 17 -37.51 6.62 -21.45
CA ALA A 17 -38.35 7.46 -22.31
C ALA A 17 -38.70 6.77 -23.64
N ARG A 18 -37.79 5.97 -24.21
CA ARG A 18 -38.02 5.26 -25.48
C ARG A 18 -39.04 4.11 -25.38
N LYS A 19 -39.23 3.55 -24.19
CA LYS A 19 -40.12 2.41 -23.94
C LYS A 19 -41.39 2.80 -23.17
N ASP A 20 -41.77 4.07 -23.19
CA ASP A 20 -42.93 4.61 -22.48
C ASP A 20 -42.97 4.20 -20.98
N GLY A 21 -41.79 4.11 -20.35
CA GLY A 21 -41.64 3.76 -18.93
C GLY A 21 -41.81 2.28 -18.58
N VAL A 22 -42.09 1.39 -19.54
CA VAL A 22 -42.14 -0.07 -19.30
C VAL A 22 -40.76 -0.66 -19.62
N VAL A 23 -39.89 -0.63 -18.62
CA VAL A 23 -38.52 -1.15 -18.69
C VAL A 23 -38.30 -2.16 -17.57
N ASP A 24 -37.77 -3.32 -17.90
CA ASP A 24 -37.41 -4.37 -16.94
C ASP A 24 -35.98 -4.17 -16.39
N GLU A 25 -35.73 -4.65 -15.17
CA GLU A 25 -34.43 -4.54 -14.50
C GLU A 25 -33.32 -5.23 -15.31
N VAL A 26 -33.64 -6.36 -15.95
CA VAL A 26 -32.70 -7.12 -16.79
C VAL A 26 -32.18 -6.26 -17.94
N GLU A 27 -33.05 -5.45 -18.55
CA GLU A 27 -32.69 -4.58 -19.67
C GLU A 27 -31.80 -3.41 -19.22
N ILE A 28 -32.06 -2.85 -18.04
CA ILE A 28 -31.18 -1.84 -17.43
C ILE A 28 -29.79 -2.45 -17.18
N LEU A 29 -29.74 -3.68 -16.67
CA LEU A 29 -28.49 -4.39 -16.43
C LEU A 29 -27.72 -4.69 -17.72
N GLU A 30 -28.40 -5.02 -18.82
CA GLU A 30 -27.76 -5.22 -20.12
C GLU A 30 -27.10 -3.92 -20.62
N VAL A 31 -27.81 -2.79 -20.53
CA VAL A 31 -27.23 -1.49 -20.91
C VAL A 31 -26.01 -1.16 -20.05
N LEU A 32 -26.09 -1.35 -18.74
CA LEU A 32 -24.97 -1.06 -17.84
C LEU A 32 -23.75 -1.96 -18.08
N LYS A 33 -23.94 -3.20 -18.53
CA LYS A 33 -22.84 -4.12 -18.90
C LYS A 33 -22.07 -3.63 -20.13
N ASP A 34 -22.74 -2.94 -21.04
CA ASP A 34 -22.12 -2.41 -22.26
C ASP A 34 -21.44 -1.05 -22.04
N VAL A 35 -21.69 -0.37 -20.91
CA VAL A 35 -21.06 0.92 -20.61
C VAL A 35 -19.60 0.73 -20.22
N THR A 36 -18.71 1.50 -20.86
CA THR A 36 -17.29 1.57 -20.52
C THR A 36 -16.96 2.83 -19.72
N MET A 37 -15.96 2.72 -18.84
CA MET A 37 -15.42 3.85 -18.08
C MET A 37 -14.39 4.68 -18.85
N VAL A 38 -14.07 4.29 -20.09
CA VAL A 38 -13.07 4.95 -20.93
C VAL A 38 -13.61 6.31 -21.36
N GLY A 39 -12.83 7.36 -21.16
CA GLY A 39 -13.23 8.76 -21.47
C GLY A 39 -14.07 9.45 -20.39
N LEU A 40 -14.71 8.69 -19.49
CA LEU A 40 -15.43 9.24 -18.33
C LEU A 40 -14.50 9.60 -17.18
N LEU A 41 -13.44 8.81 -17.00
CA LEU A 41 -12.44 9.10 -15.99
C LEU A 41 -11.54 10.25 -16.46
N PRO A 42 -11.06 11.09 -15.53
CA PRO A 42 -9.96 12.00 -15.82
C PRO A 42 -8.78 11.23 -16.43
N VAL A 43 -8.07 11.86 -17.36
CA VAL A 43 -6.87 11.27 -17.96
C VAL A 43 -5.91 10.86 -16.83
N PRO A 44 -5.40 9.61 -16.82
CA PRO A 44 -4.43 9.20 -15.83
C PRO A 44 -3.24 10.15 -15.85
N HIS A 45 -2.83 10.65 -14.69
CA HIS A 45 -1.56 11.35 -14.62
C HIS A 45 -0.43 10.39 -14.98
N ALA A 46 0.71 10.91 -15.43
CA ALA A 46 1.87 10.08 -15.71
C ALA A 46 2.24 9.25 -14.46
N ILE A 47 2.52 7.97 -14.66
CA ILE A 47 3.06 7.10 -13.60
C ILE A 47 4.51 7.51 -13.41
N VAL A 48 4.79 8.23 -12.32
CA VAL A 48 6.15 8.63 -11.97
C VAL A 48 6.76 7.56 -11.09
N ILE A 49 7.79 6.87 -11.59
CA ILE A 49 8.61 5.96 -10.79
C ILE A 49 9.50 6.81 -9.88
N ARG A 50 9.28 6.75 -8.57
CA ARG A 50 10.16 7.38 -7.58
C ARG A 50 11.35 6.46 -7.32
N LYS A 51 12.56 6.91 -7.63
CA LYS A 51 13.78 6.25 -7.18
C LYS A 51 14.00 6.55 -5.69
N TYR A 52 14.51 5.56 -4.96
CA TYR A 52 14.94 5.76 -3.58
C TYR A 52 15.96 6.90 -3.51
N GLN A 53 15.73 7.86 -2.62
CA GLN A 53 16.68 8.91 -2.29
C GLN A 53 17.36 8.53 -0.97
N PRO A 54 18.70 8.51 -0.91
CA PRO A 54 19.40 8.25 0.34
C PRO A 54 18.94 9.18 1.45
N ASN A 55 18.52 8.60 2.58
CA ASN A 55 18.13 9.31 3.78
C ASN A 55 19.09 8.96 4.91
N GLN A 56 19.64 9.98 5.60
CA GLN A 56 20.55 9.80 6.73
C GLN A 56 19.91 8.93 7.83
N TYR A 57 18.62 9.11 8.11
CA TYR A 57 17.92 8.31 9.11
C TYR A 57 17.75 6.85 8.68
N THR A 58 17.50 6.61 7.40
CA THR A 58 17.40 5.23 6.86
C THR A 58 18.76 4.53 6.88
N ALA A 59 19.83 5.25 6.57
CA ALA A 59 21.19 4.72 6.68
C ALA A 59 21.53 4.37 8.14
N LEU A 60 21.29 5.30 9.07
CA LEU A 60 21.52 5.07 10.51
C LEU A 60 20.72 3.87 11.04
N TRP A 61 19.43 3.82 10.73
CA TRP A 61 18.56 2.71 11.09
C TRP A 61 19.06 1.38 10.53
N PHE A 62 19.42 1.35 9.24
CA PHE A 62 19.90 0.14 8.58
C PHE A 62 21.23 -0.33 9.17
N THR A 63 22.15 0.60 9.47
CA THR A 63 23.42 0.29 10.14
C THR A 63 23.19 -0.29 11.53
N ALA A 64 22.37 0.35 12.37
CA ALA A 64 22.05 -0.16 13.70
C ALA A 64 21.39 -1.55 13.65
N PHE A 65 20.42 -1.74 12.74
CA PHE A 65 19.75 -3.02 12.54
C PHE A 65 20.72 -4.12 12.07
N LEU A 66 21.52 -3.85 11.04
CA LEU A 66 22.47 -4.82 10.49
C LEU A 66 23.49 -5.27 11.55
N TRP A 67 24.03 -4.32 12.30
CA TRP A 67 24.95 -4.62 13.41
C TRP A 67 24.26 -5.35 14.56
N GLY A 68 23.00 -5.03 14.86
CA GLY A 68 22.21 -5.79 15.84
C GLY A 68 22.06 -7.26 15.45
N VAL A 69 21.79 -7.55 14.16
CA VAL A 69 21.71 -8.92 13.64
C VAL A 69 23.07 -9.63 13.74
N ILE A 70 24.16 -8.97 13.33
CA ILE A 70 25.51 -9.54 13.43
C ILE A 70 25.86 -9.83 14.89
N PHE A 71 25.62 -8.88 15.79
CA PHE A 71 25.92 -9.04 17.21
C PHE A 71 25.18 -10.24 17.81
N LEU A 72 23.86 -10.35 17.61
CA LEU A 72 23.04 -11.43 18.15
C LEU A 72 23.43 -12.80 17.60
N ARG A 73 23.83 -12.88 16.31
CA ARG A 73 24.24 -14.14 15.68
C ARG A 73 25.61 -14.63 16.13
N ASN A 74 26.43 -13.78 16.73
CA ASN A 74 27.77 -14.10 17.19
C ASN A 74 27.88 -14.08 18.73
N GLN A 75 26.76 -14.29 19.44
CA GLN A 75 26.78 -14.46 20.90
C GLN A 75 27.09 -15.90 21.33
N GLU A 76 26.82 -16.90 20.49
CA GLU A 76 27.05 -18.32 20.80
C GLU A 76 27.76 -19.02 19.63
N PRO A 77 28.72 -19.93 19.86
CA PRO A 77 29.25 -20.41 21.16
C PRO A 77 30.37 -19.54 21.75
N ILE A 78 30.86 -18.54 21.03
CA ILE A 78 31.92 -17.61 21.48
C ILE A 78 31.35 -16.21 21.38
N GLN A 79 31.31 -15.48 22.48
CA GLN A 79 30.96 -14.07 22.52
C GLN A 79 32.10 -13.24 21.92
N VAL A 80 32.10 -13.08 20.59
CA VAL A 80 33.16 -12.36 19.87
C VAL A 80 33.08 -10.85 20.11
N PHE A 81 31.90 -10.35 20.48
CA PHE A 81 31.63 -8.91 20.63
C PHE A 81 31.29 -8.56 22.08
N ASP A 82 31.97 -7.53 22.59
CA ASP A 82 31.67 -6.92 23.88
C ASP A 82 30.40 -6.05 23.76
N GLY A 83 29.36 -6.41 24.51
CA GLY A 83 28.10 -5.67 24.53
C GLY A 83 28.16 -4.33 25.27
N GLU A 84 29.09 -4.15 26.21
CA GLU A 84 29.25 -2.89 26.95
C GLU A 84 29.91 -1.80 26.11
N ALA A 85 30.75 -2.19 25.14
CA ALA A 85 31.43 -1.28 24.22
C ALA A 85 30.56 -0.85 23.02
N ILE A 86 29.38 -1.45 22.81
CA ILE A 86 28.52 -1.17 21.65
C ILE A 86 27.46 -0.13 21.99
N GLU A 87 27.56 1.04 21.36
CA GLU A 87 26.60 2.15 21.51
C GLU A 87 25.62 2.27 20.33
N LEU A 88 25.74 1.41 19.32
CA LEU A 88 24.95 1.46 18.08
C LEU A 88 23.46 1.12 18.28
N PHE A 89 23.13 0.33 19.30
CA PHE A 89 21.77 -0.13 19.62
C PHE A 89 21.68 -0.55 21.08
N GLN A 90 20.48 -0.52 21.65
CA GLN A 90 20.26 -0.97 23.04
C GLN A 90 20.08 -2.48 23.10
N VAL A 91 20.79 -3.13 24.03
CA VAL A 91 20.63 -4.55 24.35
C VAL A 91 20.09 -4.69 25.76
N SER A 92 18.92 -5.32 25.91
CA SER A 92 18.41 -5.73 27.22
C SER A 92 18.85 -7.16 27.52
N VAL A 93 19.84 -7.33 28.40
CA VAL A 93 20.22 -8.65 28.89
C VAL A 93 19.30 -9.00 30.07
N SER A 94 18.43 -9.99 29.89
CA SER A 94 17.72 -10.60 31.02
C SER A 94 18.72 -11.42 31.81
N ARG A 95 19.25 -10.85 32.89
CA ARG A 95 20.08 -11.59 33.84
C ARG A 95 19.15 -12.50 34.64
N ASN A 96 19.15 -13.79 34.30
CA ASN A 96 18.51 -14.81 35.14
C ASN A 96 19.44 -15.00 36.35
N ASP A 97 19.21 -14.22 37.41
CA ASP A 97 19.82 -14.46 38.71
C ASP A 97 19.11 -15.67 39.35
N ASP A 98 19.45 -16.88 38.90
CA ASP A 98 19.14 -18.13 39.61
C ASP A 98 20.36 -18.49 40.48
N ASP A 99 20.43 -17.90 41.67
CA ASP A 99 21.14 -18.44 42.85
C ASP A 99 20.11 -19.12 43.78
#